data_AF-A0A2D5S2Q6-F1
#
_entry.id   AF-A0A2D5S2Q6-F1
#
_cell.length_a   1.000
_cell.length_b   1.000
_cell.length_c   1.000
_cell.angle_alpha   90.00
_cell.angle_beta   90.00
_cell.angle_gamma   90.00
#
_symmetry.space_group_name_H-M   'P 1'
#
loop_
_entity.id
_entity.type
_entity.pdbx_description
1 polymer ?
#
loop_
_entity_poly.entity_id
_entity_poly.type
_entity_poly.pdbx_seq_one_letter_code
_entity_poly.pdbx_strand_id
1 'polypeptide(L)'
;WDPRDDPDDPSVVKVAVGGNRRALYFSRSRIPFVRPPADPNAKSALPLRHVGLYAYRRSFLSRFAAWPESPLEQLESLEQLRVLENGGSIAVAVHPASGAGIDTPEQYQAFVARWKLAHSPA
;
A
#
# COMPACT_ATOMS: atom_id res chain seq x y z
N TRP A 1 5.67 1.68 9.56
CA TRP A 1 6.43 0.76 8.69
C TRP A 1 6.66 -0.54 9.44
N ASP A 2 6.46 -1.68 8.79
CA ASP A 2 6.86 -2.98 9.35
C ASP A 2 8.37 -3.16 9.06
N PRO A 3 9.24 -3.37 10.06
CA PRO A 3 10.66 -3.58 9.83
C PRO A 3 10.99 -4.77 8.91
N ARG A 4 10.02 -5.66 8.67
CA ARG A 4 10.14 -6.82 7.78
C ARG A 4 9.89 -6.47 6.31
N ASP A 5 9.27 -5.33 6.03
CA ASP A 5 9.01 -4.89 4.66
C ASP A 5 10.25 -4.17 4.11
N ASP A 6 10.64 -4.52 2.89
CA ASP A 6 11.65 -3.79 2.11
C ASP A 6 10.98 -2.61 1.38
N PRO A 7 11.38 -1.35 1.63
CA PRO A 7 10.78 -0.19 0.99
C PRO A 7 10.97 -0.15 -0.53
N ASP A 8 11.98 -0.86 -1.04
CA ASP A 8 12.31 -0.96 -2.45
C ASP A 8 11.66 -2.18 -3.13
N ASP A 9 10.98 -3.05 -2.37
CA ASP A 9 10.20 -4.17 -2.93
C ASP A 9 8.98 -3.66 -3.72
N PRO A 10 8.88 -3.95 -5.03
CA PRO A 10 7.77 -3.53 -5.87
C PRO A 10 6.45 -4.27 -5.57
N SER A 11 6.48 -5.37 -4.80
CA SER A 11 5.27 -6.03 -4.28
C SER A 11 4.59 -5.18 -3.20
N VAL A 12 5.38 -4.38 -2.47
CA VAL A 12 4.91 -3.46 -1.44
C VAL A 12 4.52 -2.14 -2.10
N VAL A 13 3.23 -1.84 -2.15
CA VAL A 13 2.73 -0.58 -2.71
C VAL A 13 2.93 0.55 -1.71
N LYS A 14 3.55 1.64 -2.16
CA LYS A 14 3.76 2.87 -1.38
C LYS A 14 2.67 3.90 -1.69
N VAL A 15 2.36 4.76 -0.72
CA VAL A 15 1.42 5.87 -0.89
C VAL A 15 2.00 7.17 -0.35
N ALA A 16 1.94 8.23 -1.16
CA ALA A 16 2.17 9.60 -0.70
C ALA A 16 0.84 10.22 -0.25
N VAL A 17 0.79 10.83 0.93
CA VAL A 17 -0.44 11.38 1.52
C VAL A 17 -0.24 12.86 1.84
N GLY A 18 -1.18 13.69 1.40
CA GLY A 18 -1.17 15.13 1.67
C GLY A 18 -1.61 15.46 3.10
N GLY A 19 -1.36 16.70 3.54
CA GLY A 19 -1.74 17.17 4.88
C GLY A 19 -3.24 17.10 5.20
N ASN A 20 -4.09 17.01 4.17
CA ASN A 20 -5.55 16.83 4.29
C ASN A 20 -5.99 15.35 4.36
N ARG A 21 -5.06 14.41 4.58
CA ARG A 21 -5.31 12.96 4.61
C ARG A 21 -5.92 12.42 3.31
N ARG A 22 -5.53 13.00 2.17
CA ARG A 22 -5.84 12.47 0.84
C ARG A 22 -4.59 11.87 0.20
N ALA A 23 -4.76 10.75 -0.49
CA ALA A 23 -3.68 10.20 -1.31
C ALA A 23 -3.32 11.20 -2.41
N LEU A 24 -2.02 11.45 -2.56
CA LEU A 24 -1.45 12.21 -3.67
C LEU A 24 -1.10 11.27 -4.83
N TYR A 25 -0.49 10.13 -4.51
CA TYR A 25 -0.08 9.12 -5.50
C TYR A 25 0.16 7.75 -4.84
N PHE A 26 0.01 6.68 -5.61
CA PHE A 26 0.39 5.31 -5.25
C PHE A 26 1.45 4.82 -6.22
N SER A 27 2.45 4.08 -5.74
CA SER A 27 3.49 3.56 -6.62
C SER A 27 4.11 2.28 -6.07
N ARG A 28 4.56 1.41 -6.98
CA ARG A 28 5.49 0.33 -6.67
C ARG A 28 6.92 0.84 -6.53
N SER A 29 7.23 2.01 -7.07
CA SER A 29 8.49 2.70 -6.79
C SER A 29 8.51 3.27 -5.37
N ARG A 30 9.69 3.39 -4.78
CA ARG A 30 9.85 4.02 -3.46
C ARG A 30 9.48 5.50 -3.51
N ILE A 31 8.44 5.87 -2.76
CA ILE A 31 8.00 7.26 -2.58
C ILE A 31 7.77 7.56 -1.09
N PRO A 32 8.16 8.76 -0.61
CA PRO A 32 8.89 9.80 -1.33
C PRO A 32 10.37 9.42 -1.58
N PHE A 33 10.97 10.01 -2.59
CA PHE A 33 12.43 9.99 -2.75
C PHE A 33 13.07 10.80 -1.61
N VAL A 34 14.07 10.20 -0.95
CA VAL A 34 14.80 10.85 0.15
C VAL A 34 16.06 11.46 -0.43
N ARG A 35 16.06 12.79 -0.62
CA ARG A 35 17.19 13.50 -1.21
C ARG A 35 18.38 13.52 -0.23
N PRO A 36 19.61 13.21 -0.68
CA PRO A 36 20.81 13.41 0.13
C PRO A 36 20.95 14.86 0.64
N PRO A 37 21.46 15.08 1.85
CA PRO A 37 22.15 14.12 2.72
C PRO A 37 21.23 13.38 3.70
N ALA A 38 19.90 13.46 3.55
CA ALA A 38 18.98 12.79 4.47
C ALA A 38 19.13 11.26 4.40
N ASP A 39 19.05 10.60 5.55
CA ASP A 39 19.12 9.14 5.64
C ASP A 39 17.79 8.52 5.20
N PRO A 40 17.77 7.72 4.10
CA PRO A 40 16.57 7.04 3.64
C PRO A 40 16.02 6.02 4.65
N ASN A 41 16.82 5.56 5.61
CA ASN A 41 16.44 4.58 6.62
C ASN A 41 15.97 5.21 7.93
N ALA A 42 16.03 6.54 8.06
CA ALA A 42 15.49 7.23 9.21
C ALA A 42 13.97 6.97 9.33
N LYS A 43 13.47 6.78 10.56
CA LYS A 43 12.04 6.50 10.81
C LYS A 43 11.09 7.54 10.18
N SER A 44 11.50 8.81 10.14
CA SER A 44 10.74 9.90 9.53
C SER A 44 10.75 9.87 7.99
N ALA A 45 11.68 9.12 7.40
CA ALA A 45 11.86 8.97 5.96
C ALA A 45 11.29 7.64 5.43
N LEU A 46 10.81 6.76 6.31
CA LEU A 46 10.19 5.50 5.92
C LEU A 46 8.86 5.77 5.19
N PRO A 47 8.62 5.08 4.07
CA PRO A 47 7.41 5.30 3.27
C PRO A 47 6.16 4.79 4.00
N LEU A 48 4.99 5.22 3.53
CA LEU A 48 3.73 4.63 3.95
C LEU A 48 3.40 3.46 3.03
N ARG A 49 3.20 2.29 3.62
CA ARG A 49 2.67 1.11 2.92
C ARG A 49 1.17 1.26 2.74
N HIS A 50 0.70 1.08 1.52
CA HIS A 50 -0.72 0.93 1.23
C HIS A 50 -1.21 -0.46 1.66
N VAL A 51 -2.37 -0.49 2.32
CA VAL A 51 -3.09 -1.73 2.65
C VAL A 51 -4.35 -1.76 1.81
N GLY A 52 -4.59 -2.88 1.10
CA GLY A 52 -5.74 -3.08 0.20
C GLY A 52 -7.10 -3.18 0.88
N LEU A 53 -7.37 -2.33 1.87
CA LEU A 53 -8.66 -2.20 2.52
C LEU A 53 -9.30 -0.88 2.09
N TYR A 54 -10.47 -0.99 1.47
CA TYR A 54 -11.18 0.16 0.94
C TYR A 54 -12.60 0.25 1.48
N ALA A 55 -13.10 1.48 1.59
CA ALA A 55 -14.50 1.77 1.86
C ALA A 55 -15.03 2.66 0.72
N TYR A 56 -16.03 2.15 0.00
CA TYR A 56 -16.60 2.83 -1.16
C TYR A 56 -18.08 3.13 -0.96
N ARG A 57 -18.54 4.24 -1.56
CA ARG A 57 -19.97 4.45 -1.79
C ARG A 57 -20.42 3.56 -2.93
N ARG A 58 -21.57 2.88 -2.79
CA ARG A 58 -22.14 2.02 -3.84
C ARG A 58 -22.21 2.71 -5.20
N SER A 59 -22.72 3.94 -5.25
CA SER A 59 -22.85 4.70 -6.51
C SER A 59 -21.51 5.04 -7.15
N PHE A 60 -20.45 5.18 -6.35
CA PHE A 60 -19.09 5.38 -6.85
C PHE A 60 -18.54 4.09 -7.47
N LEU A 61 -18.73 2.93 -6.84
CA LEU A 61 -18.26 1.64 -7.37
C LEU A 61 -18.81 1.36 -8.77
N SER A 62 -20.10 1.59 -8.99
CA SER A 62 -20.71 1.39 -10.32
C SER A 62 -20.09 2.28 -11.39
N ARG A 63 -19.72 3.52 -11.05
CA ARG A 63 -19.04 4.44 -11.97
C ARG A 63 -17.59 4.02 -12.20
N PHE A 64 -16.87 3.69 -11.13
CA PHE A 64 -15.48 3.26 -11.16
C PHE A 64 -15.29 2.02 -12.05
N ALA A 65 -16.14 1.02 -11.87
CA ALA A 65 -16.12 -0.22 -12.66
C ALA A 65 -16.44 -0.01 -14.16
N ALA A 66 -17.11 1.09 -14.52
CA ALA A 66 -17.45 1.41 -15.90
C ALA A 66 -16.37 2.23 -16.62
N TRP A 67 -15.40 2.79 -15.90
CA TRP A 67 -14.28 3.50 -16.51
C TRP A 67 -13.31 2.53 -17.18
N PRO A 68 -12.72 2.88 -18.33
CA PRO A 68 -11.61 2.12 -18.87
C PRO A 68 -10.41 2.16 -17.92
N GLU A 69 -9.53 1.17 -18.02
CA GLU A 69 -8.21 1.25 -17.39
C GLU A 69 -7.48 2.52 -17.81
N SER A 70 -6.84 3.17 -16.86
CA SER A 70 -6.12 4.41 -17.11
C SER A 70 -4.61 4.15 -17.33
N PRO A 71 -3.88 5.05 -18.02
CA PRO A 71 -2.47 4.85 -18.30
C PRO A 71 -1.60 4.54 -17.07
N LEU A 72 -1.78 5.25 -15.94
CA LEU A 72 -0.97 5.01 -14.74
C LEU A 72 -1.36 3.70 -14.05
N GLU A 73 -2.65 3.34 -14.07
CA GLU A 73 -3.09 2.04 -13.59
C GLU A 73 -2.40 0.91 -14.36
N GLN A 74 -2.30 1.00 -15.69
CA GLN A 74 -1.67 -0.04 -16.50
C GLN A 74 -0.16 -0.12 -16.24
N LEU A 75 0.52 1.02 -16.13
CA LEU A 75 1.97 1.08 -15.89
C LEU A 75 2.36 0.56 -14.50
N GLU A 76 1.59 0.89 -13.47
CA GLU A 76 1.88 0.49 -12.09
C GLU A 76 1.16 -0.81 -11.70
N SER A 77 0.19 -1.27 -12.49
CA SER A 77 -0.74 -2.35 -12.13
C SER A 77 -1.42 -2.06 -10.78
N LEU A 78 -2.08 -0.89 -10.68
CA LEU A 78 -2.74 -0.37 -9.47
C LEU A 78 -4.09 0.31 -9.80
N GLU A 79 -5.20 -0.38 -9.54
CA GLU A 79 -6.57 0.05 -9.89
C GLU A 79 -6.97 1.42 -9.30
N GLN A 80 -6.47 1.76 -8.12
CA GLN A 80 -6.81 3.00 -7.43
C GLN A 80 -6.25 4.24 -8.13
N LEU A 81 -5.27 4.09 -9.04
CA LEU A 81 -4.75 5.19 -9.85
C LEU A 81 -5.78 5.69 -10.86
N ARG A 82 -6.67 4.82 -11.35
CA ARG A 82 -7.80 5.21 -12.21
C ARG A 82 -8.72 6.22 -11.54
N VAL A 83 -8.89 6.13 -10.22
CA VAL A 83 -9.64 7.13 -9.44
C VAL A 83 -8.95 8.48 -9.51
N LEU A 84 -7.62 8.52 -9.31
CA LEU A 84 -6.85 9.77 -9.30
C LEU A 84 -6.79 10.40 -10.69
N GLU A 85 -6.58 9.60 -11.74
CA GLU A 85 -6.55 10.09 -13.13
C GLU A 85 -7.89 10.66 -13.60
N ASN A 86 -9.01 10.16 -13.08
CA ASN A 86 -10.35 10.71 -13.33
C ASN A 86 -10.70 11.90 -12.41
N GLY A 87 -9.71 12.51 -11.74
CA GLY A 87 -9.89 13.65 -10.84
C GLY A 87 -10.61 13.32 -9.53
N GLY A 88 -10.73 12.04 -9.19
CA GLY A 88 -11.26 11.57 -7.93
C GLY A 88 -10.30 11.81 -6.76
N SER A 89 -10.82 11.66 -5.54
CA SER A 89 -10.01 11.78 -4.33
C SER A 89 -10.19 10.56 -3.42
N ILE A 90 -9.08 10.07 -2.87
CA ILE A 90 -9.06 8.93 -1.96
C ILE A 90 -8.67 9.43 -0.58
N ALA A 91 -9.54 9.24 0.41
CA ALA A 91 -9.21 9.49 1.81
C ALA A 91 -8.35 8.35 2.35
N VAL A 92 -7.35 8.68 3.17
CA VAL A 92 -6.40 7.72 3.74
C VAL A 92 -6.43 7.83 5.26
N ALA A 93 -6.60 6.69 5.92
CA ALA A 93 -6.35 6.55 7.35
C ALA A 93 -4.97 5.89 7.55
N VAL A 94 -4.17 6.44 8.45
CA VAL A 94 -2.86 5.87 8.81
C VAL A 94 -3.01 5.11 10.11
N HIS A 95 -2.53 3.87 10.13
CA HIS A 95 -2.53 2.99 11.29
C HIS A 95 -1.13 2.37 11.47
N PRO A 96 -0.70 2.04 12.70
CA PRO A 96 0.48 1.21 12.91
C PRO A 96 0.44 -0.06 12.05
N ALA A 97 1.57 -0.41 11.45
CA ALA A 97 1.62 -1.58 10.58
C ALA A 97 1.26 -2.84 11.38
N SER A 98 0.37 -3.67 10.83
CA SER A 98 0.00 -4.95 11.43
C SER A 98 -0.11 -6.02 10.34
N GLY A 99 0.77 -7.02 10.41
CA GLY A 99 0.78 -8.16 9.50
C GLY A 99 1.21 -7.79 8.07
N ALA A 100 2.08 -8.60 7.49
CA ALA A 100 2.28 -8.60 6.04
C ALA A 100 1.15 -9.41 5.39
N GLY A 101 0.80 -9.06 4.15
CA GLY A 101 0.06 -9.96 3.27
C GLY A 101 0.83 -11.29 3.10
N ILE A 102 0.12 -12.31 2.64
CA ILE A 102 0.73 -13.59 2.27
C ILE A 102 0.61 -13.70 0.77
N ASP A 103 1.68 -13.29 0.09
CA ASP A 103 1.77 -13.16 -1.36
C ASP A 103 2.80 -14.16 -1.94
N THR A 104 3.63 -14.81 -1.11
CA THR A 104 4.58 -15.86 -1.54
C THR A 104 4.47 -17.15 -0.72
N PRO A 105 4.94 -18.31 -1.26
CA PRO A 105 5.01 -19.56 -0.50
C PRO A 105 5.82 -19.45 0.80
N GLU A 106 6.91 -18.68 0.81
CA GLU A 106 7.77 -18.47 1.98
C GLU A 106 7.03 -17.67 3.06
N GLN A 107 6.29 -16.63 2.66
CA GLN A 107 5.45 -15.86 3.58
C GLN A 107 4.35 -16.74 4.19
N TYR A 108 3.77 -17.66 3.41
CA TYR A 108 2.78 -18.62 3.89
C TYR A 108 3.39 -19.58 4.91
N GLN A 109 4.54 -20.17 4.62
CA GLN A 109 5.25 -21.07 5.55
C GLN A 109 5.57 -20.36 6.87
N ALA A 110 6.07 -19.12 6.79
CA ALA A 110 6.35 -18.31 7.97
C ALA A 110 5.08 -18.01 8.78
N PHE A 111 3.95 -17.73 8.10
CA PHE A 111 2.65 -17.59 8.76
C PHE A 111 2.22 -18.86 9.48
N VAL A 112 2.26 -20.02 8.81
CA VAL A 112 1.88 -21.31 9.40
C VAL A 112 2.73 -21.63 10.62
N ALA A 113 4.04 -21.40 10.58
CA ALA A 113 4.93 -21.61 11.72
C ALA A 113 4.53 -20.77 12.94
N ARG A 114 4.28 -19.46 12.73
CA ARG A 114 3.80 -18.56 13.80
C ARG A 114 2.43 -18.97 14.33
N TRP A 115 1.52 -19.35 13.43
CA TRP A 115 0.17 -19.76 13.80
C TRP A 115 0.19 -21.02 14.68
N LYS A 116 0.98 -22.03 14.29
CA LYS A 116 1.16 -23.27 15.06
C LYS A 116 1.77 -23.01 16.44
N LEU A 117 2.76 -22.13 16.55
CA LEU A 117 3.33 -21.74 17.84
C LEU A 117 2.29 -21.08 18.77
N ALA A 118 1.46 -20.20 18.21
CA ALA A 118 0.43 -19.49 18.98
C ALA A 118 -0.78 -20.36 19.37
N HIS A 119 -1.01 -21.49 18.68
CA HIS A 119 -2.18 -22.35 18.85
C HIS A 119 -1.81 -23.81 19.15
N SER A 120 -0.59 -24.09 19.60
CA SER A 120 -0.25 -25.43 20.08
C SER A 120 -0.95 -25.68 21.41
N PRO A 121 -1.64 -26.83 21.59
CA PRO A 121 -2.13 -27.21 22.90
C PRO A 121 -0.95 -27.32 23.87
N ALA A 122 -1.16 -26.91 25.12
CA ALA A 122 -0.22 -27.17 26.21
C ALA A 122 0.03 -28.67 26.39
#